data_AF-A0A7S1XX51-F1
#
_entry.id   AF-A0A7S1XX51-F1
#
_cell.length_a   1.000
_cell.length_b   1.000
_cell.length_c   1.000
_cell.angle_alpha   90.00
_cell.angle_beta   90.00
_cell.angle_gamma   90.00
#
_symmetry.space_group_name_H-M   'P 1'
#
loop_
_entity.id
_entity.type
_entity.pdbx_description
1 polymer ?
#
loop_
_entity_poly.entity_id
_entity_poly.type
_entity_poly.pdbx_seq_one_letter_code
_entity_poly.pdbx_strand_id
1 'polypeptide(L)'
;VMSSCALGALGDGRIDIHSGGVDLVFPHHDNEMAQSEAYYGCRQWVNYFVHSGHLHIKGFKMSKSLKNFITIGAALEEQSSRQLRFLFLKHRYNQPMDYGDATMQGVLDMERTFVEFFHNVKATLRALPATGPQFWRQKEIAFESALLAIKQQVHDALCDDFDTPTVLQILLRLVRITNVYSKVFEPAPPVPLIIKESARYITKMFRVFGLVEGDADMGFGSEAGAAGGGASREETLGPLLDVLTAFREKVRAAARSGDSAEVLSACDALRDVDLVELGVRLEDAGAGGARWKLDDPEALKRELEQREQERLRREAEKARAKEEKARKDAEKAAKARMPPQDLFKADVDEQGNPKWGSFDDDGLPLTLASGEPVSKGQGKKLKKLWTAQQKLHSKYLQSQE
;
A
#
# COMPACT_ATOMS: atom_id res chain seq x y z
N VAL A 1 8.43 -55.36 24.55
CA VAL A 1 7.32 -54.88 23.67
C VAL A 1 7.81 -53.72 22.80
N MET A 2 8.47 -52.69 23.36
CA MET A 2 9.14 -51.64 22.57
C MET A 2 10.39 -52.16 21.85
N SER A 3 11.25 -52.95 22.52
CA SER A 3 12.38 -53.64 21.88
C SER A 3 11.94 -54.38 20.60
N SER A 4 10.98 -55.31 20.70
CA SER A 4 10.50 -56.06 19.53
C SER A 4 9.89 -55.21 18.40
N CYS A 5 9.30 -54.04 18.69
CA CYS A 5 8.68 -53.17 17.68
C CYS A 5 9.68 -52.25 16.97
N ALA A 6 10.64 -51.67 17.69
CA ALA A 6 11.71 -50.87 17.09
C ALA A 6 12.62 -51.72 16.19
N LEU A 7 12.84 -52.98 16.61
CA LEU A 7 13.81 -53.89 16.04
C LEU A 7 13.36 -54.60 14.76
N GLY A 8 12.04 -54.80 14.57
CA GLY A 8 11.50 -55.37 13.32
C GLY A 8 11.66 -54.45 12.10
N ALA A 9 11.85 -53.15 12.32
CA ALA A 9 11.95 -52.14 11.26
C ALA A 9 13.41 -51.77 10.88
N LEU A 10 14.39 -52.08 11.73
CA LEU A 10 15.76 -51.55 11.64
C LEU A 10 16.83 -52.58 11.25
N GLY A 11 16.45 -53.70 10.64
CA GLY A 11 17.38 -54.60 9.95
C GLY A 11 18.43 -55.24 10.86
N ASP A 12 19.64 -54.67 10.89
CA ASP A 12 20.84 -55.22 11.54
C ASP A 12 20.82 -55.14 13.08
N GLY A 13 19.75 -54.58 13.64
CA GLY A 13 19.53 -54.49 15.07
C GLY A 13 20.40 -53.44 15.76
N ARG A 14 20.99 -52.48 15.03
CA ARG A 14 21.72 -51.34 15.63
C ARG A 14 20.93 -50.05 15.46
N ILE A 15 21.03 -49.17 16.45
CA ILE A 15 20.34 -47.88 16.46
C ILE A 15 21.35 -46.76 16.71
N ASP A 16 21.36 -45.72 15.89
CA ASP A 16 22.24 -44.58 16.13
C ASP A 16 21.77 -43.75 17.33
N ILE A 17 20.48 -43.39 17.36
CA ILE A 17 19.89 -42.56 18.40
C ILE A 17 18.63 -43.23 18.94
N HIS A 18 18.61 -43.49 20.25
CA HIS A 18 17.41 -43.87 20.98
C HIS A 18 17.06 -42.77 21.98
N SER A 19 15.77 -42.46 22.13
CA SER A 19 15.33 -41.30 22.91
C SER A 19 14.16 -41.59 23.82
N GLY A 20 14.02 -40.80 24.89
CA GLY A 20 12.91 -40.93 25.83
C GLY A 20 12.90 -39.79 26.85
N GLY A 21 11.93 -39.80 27.76
CA GLY A 21 12.01 -38.96 28.95
C GLY A 21 13.13 -39.43 29.88
N VAL A 22 13.71 -38.54 30.68
CA VAL A 22 14.77 -38.88 31.64
C VAL A 22 14.32 -39.92 32.70
N ASP A 23 13.03 -40.05 32.94
CA ASP A 23 12.44 -41.12 33.75
C ASP A 23 12.56 -42.52 33.13
N LEU A 24 12.81 -42.60 31.81
CA LEU A 24 13.02 -43.85 31.10
C LEU A 24 14.46 -44.34 31.14
N VAL A 25 15.43 -43.53 31.61
CA VAL A 25 16.83 -43.96 31.77
C VAL A 25 16.89 -45.28 32.55
N PHE A 26 16.30 -45.29 33.75
CA PHE A 26 16.21 -46.48 34.58
C PHE A 26 14.79 -46.66 35.14
N PRO A 27 14.23 -47.90 35.14
CA PRO A 27 14.83 -49.14 34.65
C PRO A 27 14.56 -49.42 33.16
N HIS A 28 13.82 -48.54 32.47
CA HIS A 28 13.24 -48.88 31.16
C HIS A 28 14.29 -49.10 30.08
N HIS A 29 15.10 -48.09 29.74
CA HIS A 29 16.12 -48.18 28.69
C HIS A 29 17.25 -49.14 29.07
N ASP A 30 17.61 -49.25 30.35
CA ASP A 30 18.53 -50.29 30.84
C ASP A 30 18.02 -51.70 30.52
N ASN A 31 16.74 -51.97 30.77
CA ASN A 31 16.15 -53.26 30.44
C ASN A 31 16.07 -53.48 28.91
N GLU A 32 15.78 -52.44 28.12
CA GLU A 32 15.78 -52.55 26.66
C GLU A 32 17.16 -52.85 26.09
N MET A 33 18.20 -52.21 26.64
CA MET A 33 19.59 -52.46 26.29
C MET A 33 19.98 -53.90 26.63
N ALA A 34 19.75 -54.35 27.86
CA ALA A 34 20.07 -55.70 28.30
C ALA A 34 19.36 -56.77 27.45
N GLN A 35 18.08 -56.56 27.12
CA GLN A 35 17.31 -57.49 26.27
C GLN A 35 17.84 -57.52 24.83
N SER A 36 18.12 -56.35 24.24
CA SER A 36 18.52 -56.24 22.85
C SER A 36 19.94 -56.76 22.64
N GLU A 37 20.88 -56.39 23.50
CA GLU A 37 22.27 -56.87 23.43
C GLU A 37 22.37 -58.39 23.60
N ALA A 38 21.58 -58.96 24.53
CA ALA A 38 21.52 -60.41 24.71
C ALA A 38 20.92 -61.13 23.50
N TYR A 39 19.87 -60.56 22.88
CA TYR A 39 19.21 -61.16 21.72
C TYR A 39 20.08 -61.12 20.45
N TYR A 40 20.72 -59.98 20.17
CA TYR A 40 21.56 -59.80 18.98
C TYR A 40 23.00 -60.27 19.16
N GLY A 41 23.42 -60.61 20.39
CA GLY A 41 24.80 -60.97 20.69
C GLY A 41 25.78 -59.82 20.42
N CYS A 42 25.32 -58.58 20.56
CA CYS A 42 26.13 -57.38 20.34
C CYS A 42 26.50 -56.70 21.68
N ARG A 43 27.56 -55.91 21.68
CA ARG A 43 28.03 -55.16 22.87
C ARG A 43 27.57 -53.70 22.90
N GLN A 44 26.95 -53.24 21.82
CA GLN A 44 26.51 -51.86 21.67
C GLN A 44 25.31 -51.87 20.76
N TRP A 45 24.13 -51.89 21.38
CA TRP A 45 22.85 -51.82 20.67
C TRP A 45 22.57 -50.41 20.14
N VAL A 46 22.87 -49.39 20.96
CA VAL A 46 22.62 -47.96 20.65
C VAL A 46 23.91 -47.16 20.76
N ASN A 47 24.14 -46.22 19.83
CA ASN A 47 25.30 -45.31 19.90
C ASN A 47 25.05 -44.13 20.86
N TYR A 48 23.90 -43.48 20.78
CA TYR A 48 23.55 -42.31 21.58
C TYR A 48 22.15 -42.44 22.19
N PHE A 49 22.07 -42.27 23.51
CA PHE A 49 20.80 -42.07 24.20
C PHE A 49 20.56 -40.59 24.43
N VAL A 50 19.37 -40.11 24.04
CA VAL A 50 18.97 -38.71 24.16
C VAL A 50 17.73 -38.62 25.05
N HIS A 51 17.89 -38.05 26.24
CA HIS A 51 16.82 -38.00 27.24
C HIS A 51 16.32 -36.58 27.49
N SER A 52 15.00 -36.38 27.40
CA SER A 52 14.38 -35.09 27.69
C SER A 52 14.14 -34.88 29.18
N GLY A 53 14.35 -33.65 29.64
CA GLY A 53 14.13 -33.24 31.02
C GLY A 53 12.64 -33.24 31.39
N HIS A 54 12.37 -33.20 32.70
CA HIS A 54 11.00 -33.16 33.21
C HIS A 54 10.34 -31.80 33.02
N LEU A 55 9.03 -31.82 32.78
CA LEU A 55 8.18 -30.64 32.90
C LEU A 55 7.73 -30.47 34.35
N HIS A 56 7.91 -29.25 34.88
CA HIS A 56 7.50 -28.82 36.20
C HIS A 56 6.34 -27.82 36.10
N ILE A 57 5.46 -27.81 37.10
CA ILE A 57 4.48 -26.73 37.33
C ILE A 57 4.70 -26.23 38.75
N LYS A 58 4.92 -24.92 38.88
CA LYS A 58 5.19 -24.26 40.18
C LYS A 58 6.32 -24.95 40.96
N GLY A 59 7.37 -25.40 40.26
CA GLY A 59 8.53 -26.09 40.85
C GLY A 59 8.31 -27.56 41.22
N PHE A 60 7.14 -28.15 40.95
CA PHE A 60 6.86 -29.57 41.19
C PHE A 60 6.72 -30.36 39.90
N LYS A 61 7.19 -31.62 39.88
CA LYS A 61 7.09 -32.50 38.69
C LYS A 61 5.64 -32.63 38.28
N MET A 62 5.36 -32.37 37.01
CA MET A 62 4.05 -32.60 36.45
C MET A 62 3.80 -34.12 36.40
N SER A 63 2.83 -34.62 37.16
CA SER A 63 2.48 -36.05 37.10
C SER A 63 0.98 -36.27 37.35
N LYS A 64 0.46 -37.35 36.76
CA LYS A 64 -0.91 -37.80 37.05
C LYS A 64 -1.11 -38.16 38.51
N SER A 65 -0.08 -38.71 39.16
CA SER A 65 -0.13 -39.10 40.58
C SER A 65 -0.20 -37.89 41.52
N LEU A 66 0.47 -36.79 41.19
CA LEU A 66 0.43 -35.52 41.94
C LEU A 66 -0.79 -34.65 41.58
N LYS A 67 -1.62 -35.09 40.61
CA LYS A 67 -2.80 -34.36 40.09
C LYS A 67 -2.50 -32.90 39.68
N ASN A 68 -1.25 -32.60 39.36
CA ASN A 68 -0.76 -31.26 39.01
C ASN A 68 -0.38 -31.17 37.53
N PHE A 69 -1.13 -31.84 36.66
CA PHE A 69 -0.88 -31.86 35.21
C PHE A 69 -1.92 -31.07 34.43
N ILE A 70 -1.47 -30.48 33.33
CA ILE A 70 -2.31 -29.77 32.37
C ILE A 70 -2.27 -30.58 31.08
N THR A 71 -3.44 -30.84 30.48
CA THR A 71 -3.50 -31.52 29.19
C THR A 71 -3.13 -30.54 28.08
N ILE A 72 -2.64 -31.06 26.95
CA ILE A 72 -2.37 -30.21 25.78
C ILE A 72 -3.64 -29.48 25.33
N GLY A 73 -4.82 -30.12 25.38
CA GLY A 73 -6.09 -29.46 25.07
C GLY A 73 -6.35 -28.24 25.95
N ALA A 74 -6.20 -28.37 27.28
CA ALA A 74 -6.38 -27.26 28.20
C ALA A 74 -5.33 -26.15 28.01
N ALA A 75 -4.06 -26.52 27.77
CA ALA A 75 -3.03 -25.52 27.47
C ALA A 75 -3.32 -24.75 26.17
N LEU A 76 -3.93 -25.42 25.18
CA LEU A 76 -4.30 -24.82 23.90
C LEU A 76 -5.54 -23.94 23.96
N GLU A 77 -6.32 -23.96 25.05
CA GLU A 77 -7.40 -23.00 25.29
C GLU A 77 -6.87 -21.61 25.64
N GLU A 78 -5.68 -21.55 26.27
CA GLU A 78 -5.05 -20.29 26.72
C GLU A 78 -3.91 -19.82 25.80
N GLN A 79 -3.17 -20.77 25.20
CA GLN A 79 -1.96 -20.50 24.44
C GLN A 79 -2.03 -21.15 23.06
N SER A 80 -1.49 -20.51 22.04
CA SER A 80 -1.37 -21.13 20.72
C SER A 80 -0.34 -22.27 20.71
N SER A 81 -0.48 -23.22 19.80
CA SER A 81 0.49 -24.29 19.57
C SER A 81 1.90 -23.74 19.32
N ARG A 82 1.99 -22.61 18.62
CA ARG A 82 3.26 -21.90 18.35
C ARG A 82 3.89 -21.34 19.61
N GLN A 83 3.10 -20.76 20.52
CA GLN A 83 3.59 -20.26 21.80
C GLN A 83 4.11 -21.39 22.68
N LEU A 84 3.40 -22.52 22.73
CA LEU A 84 3.90 -23.70 23.45
C LEU A 84 5.21 -24.24 22.83
N ARG A 85 5.33 -24.27 21.49
CA ARG A 85 6.58 -24.64 20.81
C ARG A 85 7.72 -23.66 21.14
N PHE A 86 7.48 -22.35 21.15
CA PHE A 86 8.47 -21.37 21.59
C PHE A 86 8.91 -21.57 23.04
N LEU A 87 7.98 -21.92 23.94
CA LEU A 87 8.32 -22.24 25.32
C LEU A 87 9.34 -23.37 25.39
N PHE A 88 9.12 -24.46 24.66
CA PHE A 88 10.06 -25.59 24.63
C PHE A 88 11.42 -25.19 24.05
N LEU A 89 11.46 -24.46 22.94
CA LEU A 89 12.71 -23.99 22.31
C LEU A 89 13.50 -23.00 23.18
N LYS A 90 12.84 -22.33 24.12
CA LYS A 90 13.49 -21.42 25.06
C LYS A 90 14.25 -22.15 26.17
N HIS A 91 14.13 -23.47 26.26
CA HIS A 91 14.79 -24.29 27.27
C HIS A 91 15.60 -25.42 26.61
N ARG A 92 16.75 -25.77 27.21
CA ARG A 92 17.53 -26.94 26.76
C ARG A 92 16.68 -28.20 26.95
N TYR A 93 16.62 -29.06 25.93
CA TYR A 93 15.73 -30.23 25.94
C TYR A 93 16.05 -31.22 27.09
N ASN A 94 17.31 -31.27 27.52
CA ASN A 94 17.80 -32.17 28.57
C ASN A 94 17.72 -31.57 29.98
N GLN A 95 17.22 -30.34 30.13
CA GLN A 95 17.04 -29.68 31.42
C GLN A 95 15.59 -29.70 31.87
N PRO A 96 15.31 -29.69 33.18
CA PRO A 96 13.95 -29.48 33.65
C PRO A 96 13.43 -28.09 33.25
N MET A 97 12.14 -28.01 32.91
CA MET A 97 11.49 -26.77 32.49
C MET A 97 10.25 -26.50 33.33
N ASP A 98 10.06 -25.25 33.77
CA ASP A 98 8.84 -24.82 34.46
C ASP A 98 7.80 -24.22 33.51
N TYR A 99 6.60 -24.79 33.52
CA TYR A 99 5.42 -24.21 32.91
C TYR A 99 4.69 -23.31 33.93
N GLY A 100 4.53 -22.04 33.59
CA GLY A 100 3.76 -21.08 34.38
C GLY A 100 3.70 -19.70 33.72
N ASP A 101 2.93 -18.80 34.33
CA ASP A 101 2.60 -17.49 33.74
C ASP A 101 3.84 -16.65 33.43
N ALA A 102 4.84 -16.66 34.31
CA ALA A 102 6.08 -15.91 34.11
C ALA A 102 6.92 -16.43 32.94
N THR A 103 7.02 -17.75 32.76
CA THR A 103 7.77 -18.34 31.63
C THR A 103 7.03 -18.13 30.32
N MET A 104 5.70 -18.22 30.34
CA MET A 104 4.85 -17.89 29.18
C MET A 104 4.90 -16.42 28.79
N GLN A 105 4.92 -15.48 29.74
CA GLN A 105 5.02 -14.05 29.42
C GLN A 105 6.28 -13.72 28.61
N GLY A 106 7.42 -14.33 28.98
CA GLY A 106 8.67 -14.18 28.22
C GLY A 106 8.59 -14.74 26.80
N VAL A 107 7.77 -15.78 26.58
CA VAL A 107 7.50 -16.32 25.24
C VAL A 107 6.63 -15.37 24.43
N LEU A 108 5.57 -14.81 25.01
CA LEU A 108 4.68 -13.85 24.35
C LEU A 108 5.45 -12.59 23.91
N ASP A 109 6.36 -12.10 24.76
CA ASP A 109 7.20 -10.93 24.45
C ASP A 109 8.18 -11.22 23.30
N MET A 110 8.76 -12.41 23.28
CA MET A 110 9.65 -12.86 22.21
C MET A 110 8.89 -13.02 20.89
N GLU A 111 7.75 -13.70 20.91
CA GLU A 111 6.90 -13.88 19.73
C GLU A 111 6.47 -12.53 19.16
N ARG A 112 5.99 -11.60 20.02
CA ARG A 112 5.62 -10.24 19.61
C ARG A 112 6.79 -9.52 18.94
N THR A 113 8.01 -9.68 19.44
CA THR A 113 9.21 -9.08 18.84
C THR A 113 9.44 -9.61 17.42
N PHE A 114 9.28 -10.91 17.18
CA PHE A 114 9.43 -11.50 15.86
C PHE A 114 8.28 -11.11 14.92
N VAL A 115 7.03 -11.09 15.40
CA VAL A 115 5.87 -10.62 14.62
C VAL A 115 6.08 -9.18 14.15
N GLU A 116 6.44 -8.29 15.07
CA GLU A 116 6.71 -6.88 14.76
C GLU A 116 7.88 -6.72 13.80
N PHE A 117 8.93 -7.52 13.94
CA PHE A 117 10.03 -7.57 12.99
C PHE A 117 9.56 -7.90 11.57
N PHE A 118 8.77 -8.96 11.40
CA PHE A 118 8.25 -9.34 10.08
C PHE A 118 7.32 -8.28 9.49
N HIS A 119 6.49 -7.63 10.31
CA HIS A 119 5.66 -6.51 9.87
C HIS A 119 6.50 -5.33 9.36
N ASN A 120 7.56 -4.96 10.09
CA ASN A 120 8.46 -3.89 9.70
C ASN A 120 9.23 -4.22 8.42
N VAL A 121 9.69 -5.47 8.26
CA VAL A 121 10.32 -5.92 7.01
C VAL A 121 9.34 -5.82 5.85
N LYS A 122 8.12 -6.36 5.99
CA LYS A 122 7.08 -6.27 4.96
C LYS A 122 6.77 -4.82 4.57
N ALA A 123 6.63 -3.93 5.55
CA ALA A 123 6.41 -2.50 5.32
C ALA A 123 7.59 -1.85 4.58
N THR A 124 8.82 -2.18 4.95
CA THR A 124 10.03 -1.66 4.29
C THR A 124 10.11 -2.14 2.84
N LEU A 125 9.79 -3.41 2.57
CA LEU A 125 9.81 -3.99 1.22
C LEU A 125 8.71 -3.43 0.32
N ARG A 126 7.55 -3.03 0.88
CA ARG A 126 6.52 -2.27 0.14
C ARG A 126 7.00 -0.88 -0.25
N ALA A 127 7.65 -0.18 0.68
CA ALA A 127 8.16 1.17 0.44
C ALA A 127 9.38 1.19 -0.52
N LEU A 128 10.18 0.11 -0.53
CA LEU A 128 11.39 -0.03 -1.33
C LEU A 128 11.35 -1.32 -2.16
N PRO A 129 10.57 -1.34 -3.26
CA PRO A 129 10.45 -2.53 -4.09
C PRO A 129 11.77 -2.91 -4.76
N ALA A 130 12.11 -4.20 -4.73
CA ALA A 130 13.36 -4.74 -5.26
C ALA A 130 13.32 -4.98 -6.79
N THR A 131 12.85 -4.00 -7.57
CA THR A 131 12.59 -4.16 -9.02
C THR A 131 13.76 -3.72 -9.91
N GLY A 132 14.80 -3.07 -9.36
CA GLY A 132 15.97 -2.59 -10.09
C GLY A 132 17.32 -3.11 -9.55
N PRO A 133 18.42 -2.82 -10.26
CA PRO A 133 19.77 -3.18 -9.81
C PRO A 133 20.11 -2.53 -8.47
N GLN A 134 20.68 -3.33 -7.56
CA GLN A 134 21.02 -2.90 -6.20
C GLN A 134 22.53 -2.91 -6.02
N PHE A 135 23.06 -1.78 -5.54
CA PHE A 135 24.49 -1.61 -5.32
C PHE A 135 24.80 -1.67 -3.83
N TRP A 136 25.78 -2.48 -3.48
CA TRP A 136 26.20 -2.64 -2.10
C TRP A 136 27.29 -1.63 -1.77
N ARG A 137 27.15 -0.97 -0.63
CA ARG A 137 28.15 -0.05 -0.07
C ARG A 137 28.74 -0.68 1.18
N GLN A 138 29.58 0.07 1.88
CA GLN A 138 30.25 -0.41 3.09
C GLN A 138 29.28 -0.94 4.16
N LYS A 139 28.10 -0.32 4.29
CA LYS A 139 27.07 -0.73 5.25
C LYS A 139 26.45 -2.09 4.87
N GLU A 140 26.13 -2.29 3.59
CA GLU A 140 25.61 -3.57 3.08
C GLU A 140 26.64 -4.69 3.20
N ILE A 141 27.91 -4.42 2.89
CA ILE A 141 29.00 -5.40 3.04
C ILE A 141 29.17 -5.78 4.52
N ALA A 142 29.13 -4.80 5.43
CA ALA A 142 29.19 -5.04 6.87
C ALA A 142 27.97 -5.84 7.36
N PHE A 143 26.78 -5.53 6.83
CA PHE A 143 25.56 -6.26 7.15
C PHE A 143 25.63 -7.72 6.68
N GLU A 144 26.06 -7.96 5.44
CA GLU A 144 26.20 -9.32 4.91
C GLU A 144 27.21 -10.13 5.73
N SER A 145 28.35 -9.51 6.06
CA SER A 145 29.35 -10.13 6.93
C SER A 145 28.77 -10.51 8.30
N ALA A 146 27.96 -9.62 8.89
CA ALA A 146 27.27 -9.89 10.15
C ALA A 146 26.23 -11.01 10.01
N LEU A 147 25.49 -11.06 8.90
CA LEU A 147 24.51 -12.11 8.60
C LEU A 147 25.20 -13.48 8.44
N LEU A 148 26.31 -13.55 7.72
CA LEU A 148 27.11 -14.78 7.59
C LEU A 148 27.65 -15.25 8.95
N ALA A 149 28.16 -14.33 9.77
CA ALA A 149 28.61 -14.65 11.13
C ALA A 149 27.47 -15.16 12.02
N ILE A 150 26.26 -14.60 11.88
CA ILE A 150 25.05 -15.07 12.56
C ILE A 150 24.67 -16.48 12.09
N LYS A 151 24.68 -16.73 10.78
CA LYS A 151 24.41 -18.07 10.22
C LYS A 151 25.38 -19.12 10.79
N GLN A 152 26.66 -18.78 10.92
CA GLN A 152 27.65 -19.64 11.55
C GLN A 152 27.38 -19.85 13.04
N GLN A 153 27.12 -18.77 13.81
CA GLN A 153 26.80 -18.89 15.24
C GLN A 153 25.55 -19.75 15.51
N VAL A 154 24.53 -19.66 14.65
CA VAL A 154 23.35 -20.54 14.73
C VAL A 154 23.73 -22.00 14.48
N HIS A 155 24.58 -22.27 13.48
CA HIS A 155 25.05 -23.62 13.19
C HIS A 155 25.84 -24.19 14.38
N ASP A 156 26.79 -23.42 14.92
CA ASP A 156 27.63 -23.83 16.05
C ASP A 156 26.76 -24.14 17.29
N ALA A 157 25.77 -23.29 17.59
CA ALA A 157 24.84 -23.51 18.70
C ALA A 157 23.96 -24.77 18.51
N LEU A 158 23.52 -25.06 17.28
CA LEU A 158 22.77 -26.30 17.01
C LEU A 158 23.65 -27.56 17.11
N CYS A 159 24.92 -27.45 16.73
CA CYS A 159 25.90 -28.54 16.90
C CYS A 159 26.29 -28.77 18.36
N ASP A 160 26.16 -27.76 19.22
CA ASP A 160 26.32 -27.88 20.67
C ASP A 160 25.06 -28.44 21.34
N ASP A 161 24.80 -29.74 21.17
CA ASP A 161 23.70 -30.47 21.81
C ASP A 161 22.35 -29.74 21.67
N PHE A 162 22.03 -29.33 20.44
CA PHE A 162 20.77 -28.68 20.08
C PHE A 162 20.45 -27.45 20.95
N ASP A 163 21.39 -26.50 21.12
CA ASP A 163 21.19 -25.28 21.92
C ASP A 163 20.21 -24.28 21.28
N THR A 164 18.94 -24.67 21.24
CA THR A 164 17.84 -23.84 20.75
C THR A 164 17.66 -22.54 21.54
N PRO A 165 17.87 -22.47 22.88
CA PRO A 165 17.84 -21.19 23.60
C PRO A 165 18.84 -20.18 23.05
N THR A 166 20.09 -20.59 22.83
CA THR A 166 21.12 -19.70 22.28
C THR A 166 20.81 -19.30 20.84
N VAL A 167 20.28 -20.23 20.01
CA VAL A 167 19.81 -19.88 18.67
C VAL A 167 18.75 -18.78 18.71
N LEU A 168 17.75 -18.87 19.58
CA LEU A 168 16.72 -17.83 19.71
C LEU A 168 17.32 -16.46 20.07
N GLN A 169 18.34 -16.42 20.94
CA GLN A 169 19.06 -15.17 21.26
C GLN A 169 19.82 -14.61 20.06
N ILE A 170 20.48 -15.48 19.28
CA ILE A 170 21.19 -15.10 18.05
C ILE A 170 20.20 -14.56 16.99
N LEU A 171 19.03 -15.17 16.84
CA LEU A 171 17.99 -14.67 15.93
C LEU A 171 17.43 -13.31 16.39
N LEU A 172 17.25 -13.09 17.70
CA LEU A 172 16.89 -11.76 18.23
C LEU A 172 17.98 -10.71 17.96
N ARG A 173 19.26 -11.11 17.96
CA ARG A 173 20.36 -10.22 17.55
C ARG A 173 20.25 -9.86 16.06
N LEU A 174 19.90 -10.82 15.20
CA LEU A 174 19.63 -10.54 13.78
C LEU A 174 18.50 -9.53 13.60
N VAL A 175 17.38 -9.72 14.31
CA VAL A 175 16.26 -8.76 14.33
C VAL A 175 16.74 -7.34 14.67
N ARG A 176 17.58 -7.19 15.69
CA ARG A 176 18.13 -5.88 16.08
C ARG A 176 18.99 -5.26 14.98
N ILE A 177 19.91 -6.03 14.40
CA ILE A 177 20.81 -5.55 13.33
C ILE A 177 20.00 -5.14 12.10
N THR A 178 19.03 -5.96 11.69
CA THR A 178 18.10 -5.62 10.59
C THR A 178 17.31 -4.36 10.90
N ASN A 179 16.71 -4.24 12.08
CA ASN A 179 15.92 -3.05 12.44
C ASN A 179 16.76 -1.76 12.47
N VAL A 180 18.02 -1.84 12.90
CA VAL A 180 18.94 -0.69 12.84
C VAL A 180 19.22 -0.33 11.39
N TYR A 181 19.57 -1.30 10.56
CA TYR A 181 19.89 -1.08 9.14
C TYR A 181 18.70 -0.55 8.33
N SER A 182 17.49 -1.11 8.52
CA SER A 182 16.26 -0.69 7.82
C SER A 182 15.86 0.77 8.09
N LYS A 183 16.39 1.40 9.14
CA LYS A 183 16.14 2.81 9.48
C LYS A 183 17.16 3.78 8.87
N VAL A 184 18.18 3.27 8.17
CA VAL A 184 19.28 4.08 7.63
C VAL A 184 18.97 4.51 6.19
N PHE A 185 18.51 5.76 6.02
CA PHE A 185 18.21 6.32 4.70
C PHE A 185 19.36 7.13 4.09
N GLU A 186 20.44 7.36 4.83
CA GLU A 186 21.58 8.16 4.39
C GLU A 186 22.88 7.33 4.23
N PRO A 187 23.66 7.57 3.15
CA PRO A 187 23.45 8.54 2.06
C PRO A 187 22.48 8.07 0.97
N ALA A 188 21.92 6.86 1.09
CA ALA A 188 20.85 6.37 0.22
C ALA A 188 20.05 5.28 0.97
N PRO A 189 18.84 4.92 0.52
CA PRO A 189 17.95 4.02 1.24
C PRO A 189 18.58 2.64 1.47
N PRO A 190 18.05 1.87 2.46
CA PRO A 190 18.48 0.49 2.68
C PRO A 190 18.21 -0.37 1.45
N VAL A 191 19.15 -1.27 1.15
CA VAL A 191 18.99 -2.28 0.10
C VAL A 191 17.95 -3.32 0.54
N PRO A 192 16.81 -3.47 -0.18
CA PRO A 192 15.70 -4.30 0.29
C PRO A 192 16.00 -5.81 0.23
N LEU A 193 16.86 -6.28 -0.70
CA LEU A 193 17.14 -7.72 -0.81
C LEU A 193 17.84 -8.29 0.42
N ILE A 194 18.77 -7.56 1.04
CA ILE A 194 19.50 -8.05 2.22
C ILE A 194 18.61 -8.05 3.48
N ILE A 195 17.67 -7.11 3.56
CA ILE A 195 16.61 -7.10 4.58
C ILE A 195 15.73 -8.33 4.40
N LYS A 196 15.27 -8.59 3.16
CA LYS A 196 14.46 -9.76 2.82
C LYS A 196 15.19 -11.06 3.18
N GLU A 197 16.47 -11.19 2.84
CA GLU A 197 17.27 -12.37 3.15
C GLU A 197 17.36 -12.63 4.67
N SER A 198 17.52 -11.58 5.48
CA SER A 198 17.51 -11.74 6.94
C SER A 198 16.18 -12.30 7.47
N ALA A 199 15.05 -11.83 6.93
CA ALA A 199 13.73 -12.33 7.32
C ALA A 199 13.49 -13.77 6.83
N ARG A 200 13.91 -14.10 5.60
CA ARG A 200 13.83 -15.47 5.05
C ARG A 200 14.66 -16.45 5.88
N TYR A 201 15.83 -16.02 6.35
CA TYR A 201 16.66 -16.87 7.20
C TYR A 201 15.99 -17.15 8.56
N ILE A 202 15.40 -16.15 9.21
CA ILE A 202 14.64 -16.35 10.46
C ILE A 202 13.45 -17.29 10.20
N THR A 203 12.69 -17.08 9.11
CA THR A 203 11.58 -17.96 8.73
C THR A 203 12.05 -19.39 8.45
N LYS A 204 13.20 -19.59 7.80
CA LYS A 204 13.80 -20.91 7.60
C LYS A 204 14.09 -21.58 8.94
N MET A 205 14.67 -20.87 9.91
CA MET A 205 14.93 -21.42 11.23
C MET A 205 13.64 -21.75 11.99
N PHE A 206 12.64 -20.90 11.90
CA PHE A 206 11.32 -21.17 12.47
C PHE A 206 10.64 -22.38 11.83
N ARG A 207 10.86 -22.64 10.54
CA ARG A 207 10.40 -23.87 9.88
C ARG A 207 11.14 -25.09 10.41
N VAL A 208 12.46 -25.03 10.59
CA VAL A 208 13.25 -26.11 11.22
C VAL A 208 12.73 -26.42 12.63
N PHE A 209 12.34 -25.39 13.38
CA PHE A 209 11.77 -25.51 14.72
C PHE A 209 10.27 -25.81 14.77
N GLY A 210 9.61 -25.99 13.61
CA GLY A 210 8.18 -26.27 13.54
C GLY A 210 7.28 -25.12 14.03
N LEU A 211 7.75 -23.87 14.02
CA LEU A 211 6.98 -22.68 14.40
C LEU A 211 6.17 -22.08 13.23
N VAL A 212 6.52 -22.45 12.00
CA VAL A 212 5.87 -22.00 10.76
C VAL A 212 5.38 -23.24 10.03
N GLU A 213 4.12 -23.22 9.62
CA GLU A 213 3.52 -24.27 8.79
C GLU A 213 3.37 -23.75 7.35
N GLY A 214 3.66 -24.60 6.36
CA GLY A 214 3.56 -24.27 4.94
C GLY A 214 4.78 -23.56 4.33
N ASP A 215 4.59 -23.03 3.12
CA ASP A 215 5.66 -22.46 2.29
C ASP A 215 5.69 -20.92 2.31
N ALA A 216 5.39 -20.32 3.47
CA ALA A 216 5.49 -18.87 3.63
C ALA A 216 6.92 -18.40 3.31
N ASP A 217 7.06 -17.43 2.39
CA ASP A 217 8.38 -16.86 2.02
C ASP A 217 9.02 -16.15 3.21
N MET A 218 8.22 -15.42 4.01
CA MET A 218 8.66 -14.75 5.23
C MET A 218 7.53 -14.61 6.25
N GLY A 219 7.89 -14.54 7.54
CA GLY A 219 6.95 -14.48 8.65
C GLY A 219 6.46 -15.84 9.13
N PHE A 220 5.35 -15.85 9.86
CA PHE A 220 4.71 -17.04 10.41
C PHE A 220 3.63 -17.65 9.52
N GLY A 221 3.51 -17.20 8.26
CA GLY A 221 2.35 -17.47 7.39
C GLY A 221 1.20 -16.50 7.65
N SER A 222 0.11 -16.58 6.87
CA SER A 222 -1.11 -15.86 7.22
C SER A 222 -1.56 -16.33 8.59
N GLU A 223 -1.75 -15.40 9.53
CA GLU A 223 -2.14 -15.73 10.90
C GLU A 223 -3.28 -16.76 10.94
N ALA A 224 -3.04 -17.82 11.71
CA ALA A 224 -4.00 -18.73 12.34
C ALA A 224 -5.44 -18.78 11.74
N GLY A 225 -5.80 -19.93 11.16
CA GLY A 225 -7.19 -20.42 11.22
C GLY A 225 -8.13 -20.11 10.04
N ALA A 226 -7.67 -19.53 8.95
CA ALA A 226 -8.48 -19.44 7.72
C ALA A 226 -8.15 -20.60 6.77
N ALA A 227 -8.79 -21.75 6.99
CA ALA A 227 -9.01 -22.72 5.92
C ALA A 227 -9.91 -22.06 4.86
N GLY A 228 -9.30 -21.34 3.93
CA GLY A 228 -9.99 -20.70 2.82
C GLY A 228 -8.99 -20.00 1.94
N GLY A 229 -8.78 -20.53 0.73
CA GLY A 229 -7.91 -19.97 -0.31
C GLY A 229 -8.42 -18.64 -0.89
N GLY A 230 -8.72 -17.67 -0.03
CA GLY A 230 -8.92 -16.27 -0.40
C GLY A 230 -7.60 -15.50 -0.33
N ALA A 231 -7.50 -14.43 -1.12
CA ALA A 231 -6.38 -13.50 -1.07
C ALA A 231 -6.09 -13.07 0.37
N SER A 232 -4.81 -12.93 0.72
CA SER A 232 -4.40 -12.50 2.06
C SER A 232 -5.12 -11.21 2.43
N ARG A 233 -5.51 -11.03 3.71
CA ARG A 233 -6.09 -9.75 4.19
C ARG A 233 -5.22 -8.56 3.80
N GLU A 234 -3.90 -8.78 3.74
CA GLU A 234 -2.90 -7.83 3.28
C GLU A 234 -3.00 -7.52 1.77
N GLU A 235 -3.29 -8.52 0.93
CA GLU A 235 -3.50 -8.32 -0.52
C GLU A 235 -4.81 -7.58 -0.80
N THR A 236 -5.86 -7.89 -0.05
CA THR A 236 -7.18 -7.26 -0.20
C THR A 236 -7.18 -5.80 0.28
N LEU A 237 -6.56 -5.53 1.44
CA LEU A 237 -6.56 -4.19 2.03
C LEU A 237 -5.35 -3.33 1.63
N GLY A 238 -4.27 -3.93 1.14
CA GLY A 238 -3.01 -3.25 0.82
C GLY A 238 -3.20 -2.03 -0.09
N PRO A 239 -3.83 -2.19 -1.27
CA PRO A 239 -4.04 -1.06 -2.19
C PRO A 239 -4.83 0.09 -1.56
N LEU A 240 -5.86 -0.22 -0.75
CA LEU A 240 -6.65 0.79 -0.05
C LEU A 240 -5.82 1.51 1.03
N LEU A 241 -5.00 0.76 1.79
CA LEU A 241 -4.12 1.33 2.80
C LEU A 241 -3.05 2.23 2.19
N ASP A 242 -2.51 1.88 1.03
CA ASP A 242 -1.53 2.70 0.31
C ASP A 242 -2.15 4.04 -0.14
N VAL A 243 -3.35 4.00 -0.73
CA VAL A 243 -4.13 5.19 -1.09
C VAL A 243 -4.43 6.07 0.13
N LEU A 244 -4.90 5.49 1.23
CA LEU A 244 -5.19 6.24 2.46
C LEU A 244 -3.93 6.85 3.08
N THR A 245 -2.79 6.15 3.05
CA THR A 245 -1.53 6.63 3.59
C THR A 245 -0.99 7.80 2.75
N ALA A 246 -1.05 7.69 1.42
CA ALA A 246 -0.67 8.75 0.50
C ALA A 246 -1.56 10.00 0.66
N PHE A 247 -2.88 9.81 0.73
CA PHE A 247 -3.84 10.89 0.99
C PHE A 247 -3.55 11.60 2.32
N ARG A 248 -3.31 10.83 3.39
CA ARG A 248 -2.98 11.40 4.71
C ARG A 248 -1.72 12.27 4.67
N GLU A 249 -0.67 11.86 3.95
CA GLU A 249 0.55 12.67 3.83
C GLU A 249 0.32 13.94 3.01
N LYS A 250 -0.48 13.90 1.92
CA LYS A 250 -0.89 15.11 1.17
C LYS A 250 -1.64 16.09 2.08
N VAL A 251 -2.64 15.60 2.83
CA VAL A 251 -3.41 16.44 3.78
C VAL A 251 -2.51 16.99 4.89
N ARG A 252 -1.57 16.20 5.40
CA ARG A 252 -0.63 16.65 6.45
C ARG A 252 0.31 17.73 5.93
N ALA A 253 0.76 17.64 4.68
CA ALA A 253 1.58 18.67 4.05
C ALA A 253 0.77 19.98 3.87
N ALA A 254 -0.45 19.89 3.34
CA ALA A 254 -1.36 21.02 3.16
C ALA A 254 -1.77 21.68 4.50
N ALA A 255 -2.00 20.88 5.54
CA ALA A 255 -2.30 21.40 6.87
C ALA A 255 -1.12 22.17 7.49
N ARG A 256 0.13 21.82 7.14
CA ARG A 256 1.32 22.56 7.57
C ARG A 256 1.54 23.85 6.77
N SER A 257 1.17 23.86 5.49
CA SER A 257 1.21 25.08 4.66
C SER A 257 0.09 26.07 5.02
N GLY A 258 -1.01 25.56 5.60
CA GLY A 258 -2.18 26.36 5.96
C GLY A 258 -3.13 26.60 4.79
N ASP A 259 -2.91 25.94 3.66
CA ASP A 259 -3.71 26.11 2.45
C ASP A 259 -4.89 25.13 2.42
N SER A 260 -6.10 25.66 2.61
CA SER A 260 -7.33 24.87 2.55
C SER A 260 -7.69 24.42 1.13
N ALA A 261 -7.21 25.11 0.09
CA ALA A 261 -7.42 24.70 -1.30
C ALA A 261 -6.62 23.43 -1.64
N GLU A 262 -5.41 23.28 -1.09
CA GLU A 262 -4.61 22.05 -1.25
C GLU A 262 -5.29 20.84 -0.59
N VAL A 263 -5.96 21.03 0.55
CA VAL A 263 -6.74 19.96 1.20
C VAL A 263 -7.92 19.54 0.33
N LEU A 264 -8.66 20.50 -0.23
CA LEU A 264 -9.78 20.21 -1.14
C LEU A 264 -9.30 19.49 -2.40
N SER A 265 -8.18 19.93 -2.98
CA SER A 265 -7.57 19.27 -4.13
C SER A 265 -7.12 17.84 -3.80
N ALA A 266 -6.61 17.58 -2.60
CA ALA A 266 -6.27 16.22 -2.16
C ALA A 266 -7.52 15.33 -2.02
N CYS A 267 -8.65 15.88 -1.53
CA CYS A 267 -9.92 15.16 -1.45
C CYS A 267 -10.47 14.82 -2.84
N ASP A 268 -10.41 15.77 -3.78
CA ASP A 268 -10.83 15.54 -5.16
C ASP A 268 -9.94 14.48 -5.85
N ALA A 269 -8.62 14.53 -5.64
CA ALA A 269 -7.70 13.51 -6.16
C ALA A 269 -7.98 12.11 -5.58
N LEU A 270 -8.26 12.02 -4.28
CA LEU A 270 -8.65 10.76 -3.65
C LEU A 270 -9.94 10.20 -4.27
N ARG A 271 -10.97 11.06 -4.45
CA ARG A 271 -12.28 10.67 -4.96
C ARG A 271 -12.24 10.27 -6.43
N ASP A 272 -11.64 11.12 -7.26
CA ASP A 272 -11.78 11.07 -8.71
C ASP A 272 -10.61 10.34 -9.39
N VAL A 273 -9.52 10.04 -8.69
CA VAL A 273 -8.36 9.32 -9.25
C VAL A 273 -8.04 8.08 -8.42
N ASP A 274 -7.63 8.26 -7.16
CA ASP A 274 -7.03 7.17 -6.38
C ASP A 274 -8.06 6.04 -6.07
N LEU A 275 -9.29 6.38 -5.67
CA LEU A 275 -10.35 5.39 -5.39
C LEU A 275 -10.90 4.73 -6.65
N VAL A 276 -10.87 5.45 -7.77
CA VAL A 276 -11.36 4.96 -9.07
C VAL A 276 -10.46 3.83 -9.61
N GLU A 277 -9.13 3.96 -9.43
CA GLU A 277 -8.19 2.88 -9.76
C GLU A 277 -8.47 1.59 -8.98
N LEU A 278 -9.02 1.71 -7.76
CA LEU A 278 -9.43 0.59 -6.92
C LEU A 278 -10.86 0.11 -7.20
N GLY A 279 -11.56 0.68 -8.19
CA GLY A 279 -12.95 0.34 -8.51
C GLY A 279 -13.96 0.84 -7.48
N VAL A 280 -13.61 1.88 -6.71
CA VAL A 280 -14.47 2.47 -5.67
C VAL A 280 -15.03 3.80 -6.16
N ARG A 281 -16.36 3.90 -6.25
CA ARG A 281 -17.09 5.14 -6.52
C ARG A 281 -17.59 5.74 -5.22
N LEU A 282 -17.26 7.01 -4.96
CA LEU A 282 -17.78 7.77 -3.81
C LEU A 282 -18.97 8.66 -4.23
N GLU A 283 -20.06 8.59 -3.49
CA GLU A 283 -21.26 9.40 -3.68
C GLU A 283 -21.54 10.21 -2.41
N ASP A 284 -21.48 11.54 -2.53
CA ASP A 284 -21.82 12.45 -1.43
C ASP A 284 -23.35 12.54 -1.27
N ALA A 285 -23.90 11.85 -0.27
CA ALA A 285 -25.34 11.88 0.00
C ALA A 285 -25.72 13.04 0.93
N GLY A 286 -25.40 14.28 0.55
CA GLY A 286 -25.82 15.50 1.27
C GLY A 286 -25.69 15.39 2.81
N ALA A 287 -26.81 15.54 3.53
CA ALA A 287 -26.85 15.47 5.00
C ALA A 287 -26.61 14.07 5.60
N GLY A 288 -26.56 13.01 4.78
CA GLY A 288 -26.42 11.61 5.20
C GLY A 288 -24.99 11.06 5.14
N GLY A 289 -23.99 11.89 4.82
CA GLY A 289 -22.59 11.48 4.67
C GLY A 289 -22.26 10.84 3.32
N ALA A 290 -20.99 10.51 3.11
CA ALA A 290 -20.52 9.86 1.89
C ALA A 290 -20.87 8.36 1.88
N ARG A 291 -21.28 7.84 0.72
CA ARG A 291 -21.51 6.41 0.45
C ARG A 291 -20.53 5.93 -0.59
N TRP A 292 -20.17 4.65 -0.56
CA TRP A 292 -19.30 4.05 -1.56
C TRP A 292 -20.00 2.90 -2.30
N LYS A 293 -19.62 2.68 -3.55
CA LYS A 293 -20.04 1.56 -4.39
C LYS A 293 -18.83 0.96 -5.09
N LEU A 294 -18.87 -0.35 -5.37
CA LEU A 294 -17.87 -1.02 -6.20
C LEU A 294 -18.34 -1.07 -7.64
N ASP A 295 -17.44 -0.78 -8.57
CA ASP A 295 -17.69 -0.74 -10.01
C ASP A 295 -16.42 -1.16 -10.78
N ASP A 296 -16.54 -1.36 -12.09
CA ASP A 296 -15.39 -1.70 -12.93
C ASP A 296 -14.44 -0.48 -13.05
N PRO A 297 -13.14 -0.60 -12.70
CA PRO A 297 -12.20 0.53 -12.75
C PRO A 297 -12.10 1.19 -14.13
N GLU A 298 -12.15 0.38 -15.21
CA GLU A 298 -12.04 0.90 -16.58
C GLU A 298 -13.31 1.63 -17.01
N ALA A 299 -14.50 1.17 -16.57
CA ALA A 299 -15.75 1.90 -16.76
C ALA A 299 -15.73 3.26 -16.04
N LEU A 300 -15.28 3.31 -14.78
CA LEU A 300 -15.17 4.56 -14.01
C LEU A 300 -14.22 5.57 -14.66
N LYS A 301 -13.04 5.12 -15.14
CA LYS A 301 -12.08 5.98 -15.85
C LYS A 301 -12.68 6.59 -17.11
N ARG A 302 -13.38 5.80 -17.93
CA ARG A 302 -14.05 6.30 -19.14
C ARG A 302 -15.13 7.34 -18.82
N GLU A 303 -15.91 7.13 -17.75
CA GLU A 303 -16.92 8.09 -17.31
C GLU A 303 -16.29 9.43 -16.91
N LEU A 304 -15.17 9.40 -16.18
CA LEU A 304 -14.42 10.59 -15.81
C LEU A 304 -13.81 11.32 -17.01
N GLU A 305 -13.19 10.59 -17.93
CA GLU A 305 -12.65 11.17 -19.17
C GLU A 305 -13.75 11.84 -19.99
N GLN A 306 -14.93 11.21 -20.10
CA GLN A 306 -16.07 11.82 -20.78
C GLN A 306 -16.54 13.09 -20.08
N ARG A 307 -16.62 13.07 -18.74
CA ARG A 307 -17.02 14.24 -17.95
C ARG A 307 -16.01 15.38 -18.06
N GLU A 308 -14.72 15.07 -18.09
CA GLU A 308 -13.66 16.05 -18.30
C GLU A 308 -13.71 16.64 -19.71
N GLN A 309 -13.87 15.80 -20.74
CA GLN A 309 -14.05 16.27 -22.12
C GLN A 309 -15.29 17.16 -22.25
N GLU A 310 -16.39 16.83 -21.58
CA GLU A 310 -17.59 17.65 -21.56
C GLU A 310 -17.35 19.00 -20.85
N ARG A 311 -16.63 19.00 -19.72
CA ARG A 311 -16.22 20.23 -19.02
C ARG A 311 -15.40 21.13 -19.94
N LEU A 312 -14.36 20.58 -20.58
CA LEU A 312 -13.49 21.32 -21.52
C LEU A 312 -14.28 21.84 -22.72
N ARG A 313 -15.23 21.06 -23.26
CA ARG A 313 -16.13 21.53 -24.32
C ARG A 313 -17.00 22.70 -23.87
N ARG A 314 -17.59 22.63 -22.68
CA ARG A 314 -18.41 23.72 -22.11
C ARG A 314 -17.58 24.97 -21.83
N GLU A 315 -16.36 24.83 -21.35
CA GLU A 315 -15.44 25.95 -21.13
C GLU A 315 -15.03 26.60 -22.46
N ALA A 316 -14.69 25.79 -23.47
CA ALA A 316 -14.39 26.27 -24.81
C ALA A 316 -15.61 26.97 -25.47
N GLU A 317 -16.81 26.44 -25.29
CA GLU A 317 -18.05 27.05 -25.79
C GLU A 317 -18.32 28.39 -25.09
N LYS A 318 -18.17 28.45 -23.77
CA LYS A 318 -18.29 29.71 -23.01
C LYS A 318 -17.24 30.74 -23.45
N ALA A 319 -15.99 30.31 -23.68
CA ALA A 319 -14.93 31.17 -24.17
C ALA A 319 -15.25 31.73 -25.56
N ARG A 320 -15.69 30.86 -26.50
CA ARG A 320 -16.12 31.27 -27.85
C ARG A 320 -17.31 32.20 -27.82
N ALA A 321 -18.32 31.94 -26.98
CA ALA A 321 -19.48 32.81 -26.83
C ALA A 321 -19.09 34.17 -26.25
N LYS A 322 -18.15 34.21 -25.29
CA LYS A 322 -17.61 35.46 -24.74
C LYS A 322 -16.86 36.26 -25.81
N GLU A 323 -16.04 35.59 -26.62
CA GLU A 323 -15.30 36.21 -27.72
C GLU A 323 -16.22 36.73 -28.82
N GLU A 324 -17.21 35.94 -29.24
CA GLU A 324 -18.19 36.36 -30.25
C GLU A 324 -19.06 37.52 -29.76
N LYS A 325 -19.46 37.51 -28.48
CA LYS A 325 -20.15 38.63 -27.85
C LYS A 325 -19.27 39.87 -27.85
N ALA A 326 -18.01 39.75 -27.44
CA ALA A 326 -17.05 40.86 -27.46
C ALA A 326 -16.86 41.42 -28.89
N ARG A 327 -16.79 40.57 -29.91
CA ARG A 327 -16.72 41.00 -31.32
C ARG A 327 -17.98 41.75 -31.75
N LYS A 328 -19.18 41.20 -31.47
CA LYS A 328 -20.46 41.84 -31.80
C LYS A 328 -20.64 43.17 -31.07
N ASP A 329 -20.21 43.25 -29.81
CA ASP A 329 -20.27 44.48 -29.03
C ASP A 329 -19.27 45.51 -29.57
N ALA A 330 -18.07 45.10 -29.99
CA ALA A 330 -17.09 45.97 -30.66
C ALA A 330 -17.60 46.49 -32.02
N GLU A 331 -18.22 45.64 -32.85
CA GLU A 331 -18.83 46.05 -34.12
C GLU A 331 -19.98 47.03 -33.91
N LYS A 332 -20.83 46.80 -32.91
CA LYS A 332 -21.92 47.72 -32.54
C LYS A 332 -21.37 49.05 -32.03
N ALA A 333 -20.34 49.03 -31.20
CA ALA A 333 -19.67 50.23 -30.70
C ALA A 333 -19.03 51.03 -31.85
N ALA A 334 -18.38 50.36 -32.80
CA ALA A 334 -17.83 51.00 -33.99
C ALA A 334 -18.92 51.65 -34.87
N LYS A 335 -20.04 50.95 -35.10
CA LYS A 335 -21.20 51.50 -35.82
C LYS A 335 -21.85 52.66 -35.07
N ALA A 336 -21.93 52.60 -33.74
CA ALA A 336 -22.50 53.67 -32.93
C ALA A 336 -21.59 54.91 -32.84
N ARG A 337 -20.26 54.74 -32.96
CA ARG A 337 -19.29 55.84 -33.00
C ARG A 337 -19.36 56.66 -34.30
N MET A 338 -19.86 56.09 -35.39
CA MET A 338 -19.98 56.77 -36.69
C MET A 338 -21.01 57.92 -36.62
N PRO A 339 -20.60 59.18 -36.88
CA PRO A 339 -21.53 60.30 -36.95
C PRO A 339 -22.57 60.09 -38.07
N PRO A 340 -23.84 60.49 -37.87
CA PRO A 340 -24.88 60.32 -38.87
C PRO A 340 -24.59 61.06 -40.19
N GLN A 341 -23.78 62.14 -40.15
CA GLN A 341 -23.36 62.89 -41.32
C GLN A 341 -22.39 62.11 -42.24
N ASP A 342 -21.69 61.11 -41.70
CA ASP A 342 -20.69 60.34 -42.43
C ASP A 342 -21.23 58.97 -42.91
N LEU A 343 -22.46 58.62 -42.51
CA LEU A 343 -23.08 57.33 -42.77
C LEU A 343 -23.11 56.97 -44.27
N PHE A 344 -23.44 57.94 -45.13
CA PHE A 344 -23.59 57.71 -46.57
C PHE A 344 -22.36 58.10 -47.38
N LYS A 345 -21.36 58.76 -46.78
CA LYS A 345 -20.15 59.21 -47.50
C LYS A 345 -19.24 58.03 -47.90
N ALA A 346 -19.35 56.92 -47.17
CA ALA A 346 -18.59 55.69 -47.43
C ALA A 346 -19.32 54.67 -48.33
N ASP A 347 -20.55 54.98 -48.79
CA ASP A 347 -21.29 54.10 -49.67
C ASP A 347 -20.68 54.09 -51.08
N VAL A 348 -20.30 52.91 -51.55
CA VAL A 348 -19.84 52.67 -52.92
C VAL A 348 -20.84 51.82 -53.71
N ASP A 349 -20.81 51.93 -55.03
CA ASP A 349 -21.55 51.07 -55.96
C ASP A 349 -20.87 49.70 -56.15
N GLU A 350 -21.47 48.81 -56.94
CA GLU A 350 -20.94 47.46 -57.21
C GLU A 350 -19.59 47.46 -57.93
N GLN A 351 -19.17 48.60 -58.51
CA GLN A 351 -17.87 48.81 -59.15
C GLN A 351 -16.87 49.55 -58.25
N GLY A 352 -17.23 49.87 -57.01
CA GLY A 352 -16.36 50.53 -56.04
C GLY A 352 -16.31 52.06 -56.15
N ASN A 353 -17.17 52.68 -56.96
CA ASN A 353 -17.25 54.15 -57.07
C ASN A 353 -18.18 54.74 -56.01
N PRO A 354 -17.97 55.99 -55.55
CA PRO A 354 -18.88 56.64 -54.61
C PRO A 354 -20.32 56.66 -55.14
N LYS A 355 -21.28 56.24 -54.33
CA LYS A 355 -22.68 56.06 -54.74
C LYS A 355 -23.47 57.36 -54.85
N TRP A 356 -23.01 58.41 -54.16
CA TRP A 356 -23.73 59.67 -53.98
C TRP A 356 -22.86 60.86 -54.38
N GLY A 357 -23.44 61.85 -55.07
CA GLY A 357 -22.72 63.00 -55.62
C GLY A 357 -22.68 64.21 -54.69
N SER A 358 -23.79 64.53 -54.03
CA SER A 358 -23.91 65.69 -53.11
C SER A 358 -24.80 65.35 -51.93
N PHE A 359 -24.58 66.06 -50.81
CA PHE A 359 -25.25 65.85 -49.52
C PHE A 359 -25.84 67.18 -49.01
N ASP A 360 -26.87 67.11 -48.17
CA ASP A 360 -27.36 68.28 -47.40
C ASP A 360 -26.54 68.51 -46.12
N ASP A 361 -26.89 69.56 -45.35
CA ASP A 361 -26.22 69.93 -44.09
C ASP A 361 -26.29 68.82 -43.02
N ASP A 362 -27.27 67.91 -43.13
CA ASP A 362 -27.44 66.75 -42.25
C ASP A 362 -26.69 65.51 -42.76
N GLY A 363 -26.06 65.57 -43.95
CA GLY A 363 -25.32 64.49 -44.58
C GLY A 363 -26.17 63.47 -45.34
N LEU A 364 -27.42 63.81 -45.70
CA LEU A 364 -28.29 62.98 -46.54
C LEU A 364 -27.98 63.19 -48.03
N PRO A 365 -27.87 62.12 -48.84
CA PRO A 365 -27.67 62.23 -50.28
C PRO A 365 -28.78 62.98 -51.01
N LEU A 366 -28.41 64.01 -51.77
CA LEU A 366 -29.29 64.80 -52.64
C LEU A 366 -29.24 64.33 -54.09
N THR A 367 -28.08 63.86 -54.56
CA THR A 367 -27.86 63.36 -55.91
C THR A 367 -27.17 62.00 -55.93
N LEU A 368 -27.47 61.20 -56.95
CA LEU A 368 -26.69 60.01 -57.31
C LEU A 368 -25.33 60.43 -57.85
N ALA A 369 -24.36 59.51 -57.91
CA ALA A 369 -23.06 59.75 -58.54
C ALA A 369 -23.16 60.24 -60.00
N SER A 370 -24.24 59.89 -60.69
CA SER A 370 -24.58 60.34 -62.05
C SER A 370 -25.09 61.79 -62.13
N GLY A 371 -25.28 62.48 -61.00
CA GLY A 371 -25.82 63.83 -60.92
C GLY A 371 -27.35 63.91 -60.91
N GLU A 372 -28.06 62.78 -61.01
CA GLU A 372 -29.52 62.73 -60.95
C GLU A 372 -30.05 62.90 -59.51
N PRO A 373 -31.18 63.61 -59.30
CA PRO A 373 -31.75 63.79 -57.97
C PRO A 373 -32.29 62.47 -57.41
N VAL A 374 -32.04 62.22 -56.12
CA VAL A 374 -32.54 61.03 -55.43
C VAL A 374 -34.07 61.01 -55.44
N SER A 375 -34.67 59.87 -55.86
CA SER A 375 -36.13 59.77 -55.95
C SER A 375 -36.81 59.91 -54.57
N LYS A 376 -38.05 60.42 -54.52
CA LYS A 376 -38.83 60.56 -53.28
C LYS A 376 -38.94 59.25 -52.47
N GLY A 377 -38.97 58.10 -53.15
CA GLY A 377 -39.00 56.78 -52.51
C GLY A 377 -37.66 56.38 -51.88
N GLN A 378 -36.55 56.67 -52.56
CA GLN A 378 -35.19 56.44 -52.04
C GLN A 378 -34.86 57.40 -50.90
N GLY A 379 -35.23 58.68 -51.01
CA GLY A 379 -35.03 59.68 -49.96
C GLY A 379 -35.73 59.31 -48.65
N LYS A 380 -36.95 58.76 -48.69
CA LYS A 380 -37.64 58.25 -47.49
C LYS A 380 -36.89 57.08 -46.83
N LYS A 381 -36.28 56.19 -47.63
CA LYS A 381 -35.48 55.06 -47.12
C LYS A 381 -34.17 55.56 -46.49
N LEU A 382 -33.47 56.48 -47.14
CA LEU A 382 -32.24 57.09 -46.63
C LEU A 382 -32.50 57.88 -45.33
N LYS A 383 -33.57 58.68 -45.29
CA LYS A 383 -33.98 59.39 -44.06
C LYS A 383 -34.28 58.43 -42.91
N LYS A 384 -34.92 57.28 -43.18
CA LYS A 384 -35.15 56.25 -42.16
C LYS A 384 -33.86 55.64 -41.62
N LEU A 385 -32.87 55.37 -42.50
CA LEU A 385 -31.54 54.87 -42.10
C LEU A 385 -30.75 55.92 -41.31
N TRP A 386 -30.79 57.17 -41.74
CA TRP A 386 -30.18 58.30 -41.04
C TRP A 386 -30.77 58.51 -39.64
N THR A 387 -32.11 58.53 -39.51
CA THR A 387 -32.75 58.67 -38.19
C THR A 387 -32.45 57.48 -37.26
N ALA A 388 -32.29 56.27 -37.81
CA ALA A 388 -31.86 55.11 -37.04
C ALA A 388 -30.42 55.27 -36.53
N GLN A 389 -29.51 55.75 -37.38
CA GLN A 389 -28.12 56.02 -37.02
C GLN A 389 -27.99 57.19 -36.03
N GLN A 390 -28.77 58.26 -36.21
CA GLN A 390 -28.80 59.40 -35.30
C GLN A 390 -29.19 58.97 -33.88
N LYS A 391 -30.21 58.10 -33.75
CA LYS A 391 -30.61 57.51 -32.45
C LYS A 391 -29.55 56.58 -31.85
N LEU A 392 -28.78 55.89 -32.69
CA LEU A 392 -27.71 55.01 -32.24
C LEU A 392 -26.50 55.81 -31.73
N HIS A 393 -26.10 56.85 -32.48
CA HIS A 393 -24.99 57.73 -32.16
C HIS A 393 -25.29 58.63 -30.96
N SER A 394 -26.51 59.15 -30.84
CA SER A 394 -26.90 59.96 -29.67
C SER A 394 -26.88 59.14 -28.37
N LYS A 395 -27.33 57.88 -28.41
CA LYS A 395 -27.21 56.95 -27.27
C LYS A 395 -25.76 56.64 -26.91
N TYR A 396 -24.86 56.60 -27.89
CA TYR A 396 -23.43 56.43 -27.63
C TYR A 396 -22.84 57.66 -26.93
N LEU A 397 -23.13 58.88 -27.41
CA LEU A 397 -22.69 60.12 -26.78
C LEU A 397 -23.19 60.26 -25.33
N GLN A 398 -24.46 59.92 -25.08
CA GLN A 398 -25.06 59.88 -23.73
C GLN A 398 -24.45 58.81 -22.80
N SER A 399 -23.74 57.82 -23.33
CA SER A 399 -23.06 56.78 -22.55
C SER A 399 -21.60 57.09 -22.24
N GLN A 400 -21.09 58.23 -22.73
CA GLN A 400 -19.70 58.70 -22.53
C GLN A 400 -19.63 59.95 -21.62
N GLU A 401 -20.76 60.60 -21.34
CA GLU A 401 -20.97 61.56 -20.25
C GLU A 401 -21.27 60.82 -18.93
#